data_AF-A0ABD3UDG9-F1
#
_entry.id   AF-A0ABD3UDG9-F1
#
_cell.length_a   1.000
_cell.length_b   1.000
_cell.length_c   1.000
_cell.angle_alpha   90.00
_cell.angle_beta   90.00
_cell.angle_gamma   90.00
#
_symmetry.space_group_name_H-M   'P 1'
#
loop_
_entity.id
_entity.type
_entity.pdbx_description
1 polymer ?
#
loop_
_entity_poly.entity_id
_entity_poly.type
_entity_poly.pdbx_seq_one_letter_code
_entity_poly.pdbx_strand_id
1 'polypeptide(L)'
;METNVIQDTHDSDSDIPYASQLERCILAEIREKYGKLDKQLFKRELSNNLDITSLLHIRSSLHDIGRLSHTGYPSGRLVERTSRSDSAPVKEKIADDIYTIFHFLEGDGNTSEVKACMSRYGK
;
A
#
# COMPACT_ATOMS: atom_id res chain seq x y z
N MET A 1 -28.32 33.24 -37.71
CA MET A 1 -27.29 33.98 -36.98
C MET A 1 -27.30 33.48 -35.55
N GLU A 2 -26.14 33.01 -35.13
CA GLU A 2 -25.84 32.36 -33.85
C GLU A 2 -26.23 33.21 -32.63
N THR A 3 -26.54 32.56 -31.51
CA THR A 3 -25.65 32.61 -30.33
C THR A 3 -26.09 31.60 -29.25
N ASN A 4 -25.20 30.63 -29.03
CA ASN A 4 -24.81 29.92 -27.81
C ASN A 4 -25.77 29.90 -26.61
N VAL A 5 -26.21 28.69 -26.27
CA VAL A 5 -26.48 28.29 -24.88
C VAL A 5 -25.46 27.21 -24.52
N ILE A 6 -24.66 27.54 -23.52
CA ILE A 6 -23.70 26.69 -22.82
C ILE A 6 -24.45 25.48 -22.27
N GLN A 7 -23.98 24.27 -22.53
CA GLN A 7 -24.32 23.12 -21.71
C GLN A 7 -23.03 22.49 -21.20
N ASP A 8 -22.93 22.56 -19.87
CA ASP A 8 -21.96 22.02 -18.96
C ASP A 8 -21.25 20.77 -19.49
N THR A 9 -19.93 20.90 -19.67
CA THR A 9 -19.03 19.76 -19.55
C THR A 9 -19.14 19.29 -18.10
N HIS A 10 -20.05 18.35 -17.88
CA HIS A 10 -20.09 17.54 -16.69
C HIS A 10 -18.77 16.75 -16.68
N ASP A 11 -17.74 17.34 -16.06
CA ASP A 11 -16.57 16.61 -15.63
C ASP A 11 -17.12 15.40 -14.88
N SER A 12 -16.91 14.24 -15.46
CA SER A 12 -17.17 12.97 -14.79
C SER A 12 -16.06 12.85 -13.75
N ASP A 13 -16.18 13.64 -12.68
CA ASP A 13 -15.51 13.42 -11.42
C ASP A 13 -16.04 12.07 -10.95
N SER A 14 -15.29 11.07 -11.40
CA SER A 14 -15.65 9.68 -11.30
C SER A 14 -15.83 9.44 -9.81
N ASP A 15 -16.97 8.89 -9.41
CA ASP A 15 -17.26 8.44 -8.04
C ASP A 15 -16.22 7.39 -7.63
N ILE A 16 -15.01 7.84 -7.35
CA ILE A 16 -13.93 7.11 -6.73
C ILE A 16 -14.41 7.00 -5.28
N PRO A 17 -14.80 5.80 -4.81
CA PRO A 17 -15.34 5.64 -3.46
C PRO A 17 -14.38 6.30 -2.47
N TYR A 18 -14.88 7.13 -1.55
CA TYR A 18 -14.04 7.89 -0.61
C TYR A 18 -12.90 7.08 0.05
N ALA A 19 -13.15 5.78 0.31
CA ALA A 19 -12.14 4.82 0.77
C ALA A 19 -10.89 4.76 -0.15
N SER A 20 -11.08 4.75 -1.46
CA SER A 20 -10.00 4.76 -2.46
C SER A 20 -9.30 6.11 -2.61
N GLN A 21 -9.91 7.23 -2.18
CA GLN A 21 -9.23 8.53 -2.08
C GLN A 21 -8.25 8.54 -0.89
N LEU A 22 -8.71 8.08 0.28
CA LEU A 22 -7.90 8.01 1.50
C LEU A 22 -6.70 7.06 1.32
N GLU A 23 -6.93 5.91 0.69
CA GLU A 23 -5.88 4.95 0.34
C GLU A 23 -4.82 5.56 -0.61
N ARG A 24 -5.26 6.33 -1.63
CA ARG A 24 -4.33 7.04 -2.51
C ARG A 24 -3.49 8.09 -1.78
N CYS A 25 -4.05 8.77 -0.76
CA CYS A 25 -3.28 9.67 0.09
C CYS A 25 -2.17 8.95 0.86
N ILE A 26 -2.44 7.73 1.36
CA ILE A 26 -1.45 6.92 2.07
C ILE A 26 -0.29 6.55 1.13
N LEU A 27 -0.57 6.09 -0.10
CA LEU A 27 0.47 5.78 -1.06
C LEU A 27 1.33 7.01 -1.40
N ALA A 28 0.70 8.17 -1.61
CA ALA A 28 1.41 9.42 -1.88
C ALA A 28 2.30 9.86 -0.71
N GLU A 29 1.81 9.75 0.53
CA GLU A 29 2.57 10.10 1.73
C GLU A 29 3.77 9.17 1.93
N ILE A 30 3.59 7.86 1.73
CA ILE A 30 4.70 6.90 1.82
C ILE A 30 5.74 7.18 0.73
N ARG A 31 5.31 7.46 -0.50
CA ARG A 31 6.19 7.81 -1.62
C ARG A 31 7.01 9.07 -1.31
N GLU A 32 6.35 10.13 -0.82
CA GLU A 32 6.99 11.41 -0.51
C GLU A 32 8.04 11.27 0.61
N LYS A 33 7.66 10.63 1.71
CA LYS A 33 8.51 10.54 2.91
C LYS A 33 9.61 9.50 2.81
N TYR A 34 9.33 8.36 2.19
CA TYR A 34 10.19 7.19 2.27
C TYR A 34 10.65 6.63 0.92
N GLY A 35 10.06 7.05 -0.20
CA GLY A 35 10.29 6.44 -1.52
C GLY A 35 11.73 6.55 -2.06
N LYS A 36 12.56 7.45 -1.50
CA LYS A 36 13.97 7.60 -1.87
C LYS A 36 14.94 6.83 -0.95
N LEU A 37 14.43 6.21 0.10
CA LEU A 37 15.24 5.50 1.08
C LEU A 37 15.57 4.09 0.58
N ASP A 38 16.76 3.59 0.90
CA ASP A 38 17.06 2.18 0.72
C ASP A 38 16.20 1.32 1.67
N LYS A 39 16.12 0.02 1.38
CA LYS A 39 15.29 -0.92 2.14
C LYS A 39 15.55 -0.89 3.66
N GLN A 40 16.82 -0.81 4.08
CA GLN A 40 17.16 -0.87 5.50
C GLN A 40 16.76 0.43 6.20
N LEU A 41 16.99 1.57 5.57
CA LEU A 41 16.62 2.86 6.12
C LEU A 41 15.09 3.06 6.13
N PHE A 42 14.40 2.68 5.06
CA PHE A 42 12.93 2.69 4.97
C PHE A 42 12.30 1.92 6.13
N LYS A 43 12.74 0.67 6.34
CA LYS A 43 12.21 -0.19 7.41
C LYS A 43 12.44 0.40 8.79
N ARG A 44 13.66 0.89 9.03
CA ARG A 44 14.06 1.48 10.30
C ARG A 44 13.24 2.72 10.63
N GLU A 45 13.07 3.61 9.66
CA GLU A 45 12.28 4.84 9.83
C GLU A 45 10.81 4.51 10.14
N LEU A 46 10.19 3.57 9.43
CA LEU A 46 8.83 3.14 9.73
C LEU A 46 8.72 2.48 11.11
N SER A 47 9.62 1.54 11.42
CA SER A 47 9.57 0.81 12.69
C SER A 47 9.87 1.68 13.90
N ASN A 48 10.64 2.76 13.74
CA ASN A 48 10.98 3.67 14.84
C ASN A 48 9.92 4.75 15.05
N ASN A 49 9.40 5.33 13.96
CA ASN A 49 8.56 6.53 14.04
C ASN A 49 7.06 6.22 14.14
N LEU A 50 6.61 5.03 13.74
CA LEU A 50 5.19 4.68 13.74
C LEU A 50 4.88 3.60 14.77
N ASP A 51 3.70 3.67 15.39
CA ASP A 51 3.19 2.58 16.24
C ASP A 51 2.72 1.38 15.40
N ILE A 52 2.45 0.26 16.07
CA ILE A 52 2.05 -0.99 15.41
C ILE A 52 0.73 -0.87 14.65
N THR A 53 -0.22 -0.10 15.16
CA THR A 53 -1.55 0.09 14.56
C THR A 53 -1.43 0.89 13.27
N SER A 54 -0.65 1.97 13.30
CA SER A 54 -0.33 2.79 12.13
C SER A 54 0.34 1.97 11.03
N LEU A 55 1.31 1.13 11.39
CA LEU A 55 1.97 0.21 10.45
C LEU A 55 1.00 -0.80 9.83
N LEU A 56 0.12 -1.41 10.63
CA LEU A 56 -0.90 -2.35 10.14
C LEU A 56 -1.91 -1.67 9.21
N HIS A 57 -2.30 -0.43 9.52
CA HIS A 57 -3.18 0.36 8.68
C HIS A 57 -2.54 0.63 7.31
N ILE A 58 -1.32 1.17 7.28
CA ILE A 58 -0.57 1.42 6.03
C ILE A 58 -0.44 0.13 5.21
N ARG A 59 -0.02 -0.96 5.85
CA ARG A 59 0.13 -2.26 5.18
C ARG A 59 -1.18 -2.74 4.53
N SER A 60 -2.30 -2.56 5.21
CA SER A 60 -3.62 -2.97 4.71
C SER A 60 -4.08 -2.08 3.55
N SER A 61 -3.93 -0.77 3.68
CA SER A 61 -4.28 0.19 2.63
C SER A 61 -3.47 -0.06 1.36
N LEU A 62 -2.15 -0.26 1.45
CA LEU A 62 -1.32 -0.58 0.27
C LEU A 62 -1.75 -1.91 -0.38
N HIS A 63 -2.13 -2.90 0.42
CA HIS A 63 -2.64 -4.16 -0.08
C HIS A 63 -3.96 -3.98 -0.86
N ASP A 64 -4.88 -3.18 -0.33
CA ASP A 64 -6.17 -2.94 -0.97
C ASP A 64 -6.03 -2.10 -2.25
N ILE A 65 -5.14 -1.10 -2.27
CA ILE A 65 -4.75 -0.37 -3.49
C ILE A 65 -4.25 -1.33 -4.56
N GLY A 66 -3.35 -2.25 -4.19
CA GLY A 66 -2.81 -3.24 -5.12
C GLY A 66 -3.88 -4.14 -5.71
N ARG A 67 -4.81 -4.61 -4.89
CA ARG A 67 -5.94 -5.44 -5.34
C ARG A 67 -6.89 -4.70 -6.28
N LEU A 68 -7.14 -3.41 -6.04
CA LEU A 68 -8.06 -2.60 -6.84
C LEU A 68 -7.43 -2.10 -8.14
N SER A 69 -6.14 -1.79 -8.12
CA SER A 69 -5.50 -0.96 -9.15
C SER A 69 -4.46 -1.67 -10.01
N HIS A 70 -4.02 -2.89 -9.64
CA HIS A 70 -2.90 -3.56 -10.32
C HIS A 70 -3.27 -4.94 -10.87
N THR A 71 -3.32 -5.05 -12.21
CA THR A 71 -3.54 -6.32 -12.89
C THR A 71 -2.35 -7.25 -12.64
N GLY A 72 -2.58 -8.36 -11.92
CA GLY A 72 -1.52 -9.29 -11.51
C GLY A 72 -1.07 -9.17 -10.06
N TYR A 73 -1.71 -8.28 -9.27
CA TYR A 73 -1.54 -8.30 -7.81
C TYR A 73 -1.97 -9.67 -7.25
N PRO A 74 -1.16 -10.31 -6.38
CA PRO A 74 -1.51 -11.64 -5.89
C PRO A 74 -2.78 -11.65 -5.05
N SER A 75 -3.59 -12.71 -5.21
CA SER A 75 -4.73 -12.96 -4.35
C SER A 75 -4.29 -13.58 -3.02
N GLY A 76 -4.95 -13.18 -1.93
CA GLY A 76 -4.66 -13.71 -0.61
C GLY A 76 -5.10 -12.76 0.50
N ARG A 77 -4.82 -13.16 1.74
CA ARG A 77 -4.93 -12.29 2.93
C ARG A 77 -3.54 -12.02 3.47
N LEU A 78 -3.32 -10.81 3.97
CA LEU A 78 -2.10 -10.47 4.69
C LEU A 78 -1.86 -11.45 5.85
N VAL A 79 -0.65 -12.01 5.94
CA VAL A 79 -0.30 -12.95 7.02
C VAL A 79 -0.17 -12.22 8.36
N GLU A 80 -0.63 -12.82 9.44
CA GLU A 80 -0.37 -12.31 10.77
C GLU A 80 1.13 -12.39 11.09
N ARG A 81 1.72 -11.27 11.53
CA ARG A 81 3.14 -11.21 11.89
C ARG A 81 3.28 -11.38 13.40
N THR A 82 3.93 -12.46 13.81
CA THR A 82 4.24 -12.75 15.22
C THR A 82 5.74 -12.72 15.48
N SER A 83 6.11 -12.44 16.73
CA SER A 83 7.49 -12.52 17.22
C SER A 83 7.73 -13.91 17.84
N ARG A 84 8.90 -14.48 17.57
CA ARG A 84 9.51 -15.59 18.33
C ARG A 84 10.81 -15.09 18.96
N SER A 85 11.27 -15.78 20.01
CA SER A 85 12.34 -15.38 20.93
C SER A 85 13.66 -14.92 20.29
N ASP A 86 13.94 -15.27 19.03
CA ASP A 86 15.18 -14.89 18.31
C ASP A 86 14.91 -14.28 16.92
N SER A 87 13.70 -13.74 16.71
CA SER A 87 13.29 -13.18 15.41
C SER A 87 13.16 -11.66 15.45
N ALA A 88 13.25 -11.02 14.27
CA ALA A 88 13.04 -9.58 14.14
C ALA A 88 11.74 -9.12 14.83
N PRO A 89 11.72 -7.93 15.45
CA PRO A 89 10.52 -7.34 16.03
C PRO A 89 9.35 -7.34 15.05
N VAL A 90 8.12 -7.51 15.57
CA VAL A 90 6.90 -7.52 14.72
C VAL A 90 6.79 -6.27 13.86
N LYS A 91 7.15 -5.09 14.42
CA LYS A 91 7.17 -3.82 13.68
C LYS A 91 8.09 -3.85 12.46
N GLU A 92 9.28 -4.44 12.59
CA GLU A 92 10.23 -4.55 11.46
C GLU A 92 9.72 -5.51 10.39
N LYS A 93 9.06 -6.60 10.78
CA LYS A 93 8.42 -7.54 9.82
C LYS A 93 7.29 -6.86 9.05
N ILE A 94 6.48 -6.04 9.72
CA ILE A 94 5.41 -5.27 9.06
C ILE A 94 6.00 -4.17 8.18
N ALA A 95 7.06 -3.49 8.61
CA ALA A 95 7.75 -2.50 7.78
C ALA A 95 8.38 -3.12 6.53
N ASP A 96 8.89 -4.36 6.62
CA ASP A 96 9.35 -5.13 5.45
C ASP A 96 8.20 -5.42 4.48
N ASP A 97 7.02 -5.82 5.00
CA ASP A 97 5.82 -6.00 4.17
C ASP A 97 5.39 -4.71 3.47
N ILE A 98 5.38 -3.59 4.19
CA ILE A 98 5.05 -2.27 3.61
C ILE A 98 6.01 -1.93 2.49
N TYR A 99 7.33 -2.10 2.70
CA TYR A 99 8.35 -1.85 1.68
C TYR A 99 8.09 -2.69 0.42
N THR A 100 7.88 -4.00 0.60
CA THR A 100 7.66 -4.94 -0.51
C THR A 100 6.40 -4.61 -1.30
N ILE A 101 5.28 -4.33 -0.62
CA ILE A 101 4.03 -3.98 -1.29
C ILE A 101 4.18 -2.62 -1.99
N PHE A 102 4.76 -1.62 -1.32
CA PHE A 102 5.00 -0.30 -1.89
C PHE A 102 5.80 -0.37 -3.19
N HIS A 103 6.98 -1.00 -3.19
CA HIS A 103 7.81 -1.08 -4.40
C HIS A 103 7.16 -1.90 -5.51
N PHE A 104 6.32 -2.90 -5.19
CA PHE A 104 5.51 -3.56 -6.21
C PHE A 104 4.54 -2.58 -6.89
N LEU A 105 3.87 -1.72 -6.11
CA LEU A 105 2.96 -0.70 -6.65
C LEU A 105 3.68 0.39 -7.46
N GLU A 106 4.93 0.69 -7.11
CA GLU A 106 5.79 1.60 -7.90
C GLU A 106 6.31 0.97 -9.21
N GLY A 107 6.15 -0.35 -9.39
CA GLY A 107 6.61 -1.08 -10.58
C GLY A 107 8.01 -1.68 -10.46
N ASP A 108 8.66 -1.56 -9.31
CA ASP A 108 10.02 -2.08 -9.04
C ASP A 108 10.02 -3.46 -8.35
N GLY A 109 8.91 -3.85 -7.75
CA GLY A 109 8.77 -5.08 -6.97
C GLY A 109 8.29 -6.28 -7.79
N ASN A 110 8.55 -7.49 -7.29
CA ASN A 110 8.09 -8.72 -7.94
C ASN A 110 6.91 -9.38 -7.20
N THR A 111 6.06 -10.08 -7.96
CA THR A 111 4.86 -10.74 -7.44
C THR A 111 5.17 -11.81 -6.39
N SER A 112 6.34 -12.48 -6.47
CA SER A 112 6.72 -13.57 -5.57
C SER A 112 6.98 -13.07 -4.14
N GLU A 113 7.59 -11.89 -4.00
CA GLU A 113 7.82 -11.24 -2.71
C GLU A 113 6.49 -10.79 -2.09
N VAL A 114 5.61 -10.18 -2.87
CA VAL A 114 4.27 -9.79 -2.39
C VAL A 114 3.47 -11.00 -1.93
N LYS A 115 3.59 -12.15 -2.63
CA LYS A 115 2.99 -13.42 -2.19
C LYS A 115 3.53 -13.90 -0.83
N ALA A 116 4.76 -13.56 -0.46
CA ALA A 116 5.33 -13.93 0.85
C ALA A 116 4.80 -13.05 2.00
N CYS A 117 4.26 -11.87 1.69
CA CYS A 117 3.51 -11.02 2.63
C CYS A 117 2.08 -11.55 2.90
N MET A 118 1.63 -12.51 2.09
CA MET A 118 0.30 -13.07 2.11
C MET A 118 0.32 -14.51 2.62
N SER A 119 -0.75 -14.88 3.32
CA SER A 119 -1.08 -16.27 3.55
C SER A 119 -1.55 -16.88 2.23
N ARG A 120 -0.90 -17.97 1.81
CA ARG A 120 -1.53 -18.93 0.90
C ARG A 120 -2.69 -19.51 1.70
N TYR A 121 -3.94 -19.31 1.27
CA TYR A 121 -5.15 -19.91 1.88
C TYR A 121 -4.81 -21.27 2.52
N GLY A 122 -4.98 -21.45 3.83
CA GLY A 122 -6.29 -21.54 4.48
C GLY A 122 -6.81 -22.95 4.26
N LYS A 123 -6.47 -23.87 5.17
CA LYS A 123 -7.25 -25.10 5.35
C LYS A 123 -8.54 -24.74 6.09
#